data_AF-A0A2M7VWN9-F1
#
_entry.id   AF-A0A2M7VWN9-F1
#
_cell.length_a   1.000
_cell.length_b   1.000
_cell.length_c   1.000
_cell.angle_alpha   90.00
_cell.angle_beta   90.00
_cell.angle_gamma   90.00
#
_symmetry.space_group_name_H-M   'P 1'
#
loop_
_entity.id
_entity.type
_entity.pdbx_description
1 polymer ?
#
loop_
_entity_poly.entity_id
_entity_poly.type
_entity_poly.pdbx_seq_one_letter_code
_entity_poly.pdbx_strand_id
1 'polypeptide(L)' 'MFNRIIVNELDKWANKKNRKPLVLRGARQVGKTTVINQFAKNFEQYI' A
#
# COMPACT_ATOMS: atom_id res chain seq x y z
N MET A 1 -4.17 -16.19 -3.62
CA MET A 1 -4.04 -14.77 -3.22
C MET A 1 -2.94 -14.15 -4.08
N PHE A 2 -3.17 -13.02 -4.75
CA PHE A 2 -2.16 -12.43 -5.64
C PHE A 2 -1.04 -11.77 -4.83
N ASN A 3 0.12 -12.42 -4.74
CA ASN A 3 1.31 -11.86 -4.09
C ASN A 3 1.95 -10.82 -5.02
N ARG A 4 1.53 -9.56 -4.88
CA ARG A 4 2.12 -8.43 -5.61
C ARG A 4 3.34 -7.92 -4.83
N ILE A 5 4.46 -7.74 -5.51
CA ILE A 5 5.72 -7.21 -4.93
C ILE A 5 5.47 -5.91 -4.13
N ILE A 6 4.55 -5.06 -4.61
CA ILE A 6 4.23 -3.78 -3.96
C ILE A 6 3.65 -3.93 -2.54
N VAL A 7 3.02 -5.06 -2.21
CA VAL A 7 2.48 -5.29 -0.85
C VAL A 7 3.61 -5.37 0.17
N ASN A 8 4.70 -6.08 -0.16
CA ASN A 8 5.88 -6.16 0.71
C ASN A 8 6.55 -4.79 0.87
N GLU A 9 6.57 -3.97 -0.17
CA GLU A 9 7.14 -2.61 -0.09
C GLU A 9 6.28 -1.67 0.76
N LEU A 10 4.95 -1.79 0.68
CA LEU A 10 4.03 -1.06 1.55
C LEU A 10 4.17 -1.49 3.02
N ASP A 11 4.35 -2.78 3.28
CA ASP A 11 4.55 -3.31 4.62
C ASP A 11 5.87 -2.83 5.24
N LYS A 12 6.98 -2.90 4.48
CA LYS A 12 8.27 -2.31 4.88
C LYS A 12 8.14 -0.81 5.19
N TRP A 13 7.38 -0.08 4.39
CA TRP A 13 7.14 1.33 4.63
C TRP A 13 6.36 1.58 5.93
N ALA A 14 5.29 0.81 6.18
CA ALA A 14 4.49 0.98 7.40
C ALA A 14 5.27 0.66 8.66
N ASN A 15 6.15 -0.35 8.61
CA ASN A 15 7.01 -0.74 9.73
C ASN A 15 8.19 0.23 9.98
N LYS A 16 8.38 1.26 9.15
CA LYS A 16 9.47 2.23 9.31
C LYS A 16 9.11 3.28 10.36
N LYS A 17 9.90 3.37 11.43
CA LYS A 17 9.73 4.34 12.53
C LYS A 17 9.59 5.81 12.08
N ASN A 18 10.35 6.20 11.05
CA ASN A 18 10.31 7.54 10.43
C ASN A 18 9.82 7.44 8.98
N ARG A 19 8.63 6.85 8.77
CA ARG A 19 8.05 6.71 7.43
C ARG A 19 7.71 8.08 6.83
N LYS A 20 8.19 8.35 5.62
CA LYS A 20 7.82 9.54 4.84
C LYS A 20 6.51 9.28 4.08
N PRO A 21 5.72 10.30 3.72
CA PRO A 21 4.56 10.11 2.85
C PRO A 21 4.92 9.37 1.56
N LEU A 22 4.05 8.47 1.10
CA LEU A 22 4.23 7.72 -0.16
C LEU A 22 3.37 8.29 -1.28
N VAL A 23 3.91 8.24 -2.50
CA VAL A 23 3.18 8.55 -3.73
C VAL A 23 3.15 7.31 -4.61
N LEU A 24 1.95 6.76 -4.86
CA LEU A 24 1.76 5.62 -5.75
C LEU A 24 1.52 6.06 -7.19
N ARG A 25 2.59 6.05 -7.99
CA ARG A 25 2.55 6.21 -9.45
C ARG A 25 2.08 4.96 -10.22
N GLY A 26 1.61 5.16 -11.45
CA GLY A 26 1.35 4.10 -12.43
C GLY A 26 0.23 4.46 -13.40
N ALA A 27 0.06 3.69 -14.48
CA ALA A 27 -0.98 3.92 -15.49
C ALA A 27 -2.41 3.91 -14.89
N ARG A 28 -3.36 4.56 -15.54
CA ARG A 28 -4.77 4.58 -15.09
C ARG A 28 -5.34 3.15 -15.07
N GLN A 29 -6.23 2.86 -14.12
CA GLN A 29 -6.95 1.57 -13.99
C GLN A 29 -6.10 0.32 -13.72
N VAL A 30 -4.80 0.42 -13.41
CA VAL A 30 -3.95 -0.76 -13.07
C VAL A 30 -4.18 -1.35 -11.66
N GLY A 31 -5.27 -0.98 -10.98
CA GLY A 31 -5.60 -1.49 -9.65
C GLY A 31 -4.76 -0.92 -8.50
N LYS A 32 -4.28 0.33 -8.61
CA LYS A 32 -3.58 1.03 -7.52
C LYS A 32 -4.46 1.19 -6.28
N THR A 33 -5.71 1.64 -6.45
CA THR A 33 -6.69 1.78 -5.37
C THR A 33 -6.99 0.43 -4.71
N THR A 34 -7.11 -0.64 -5.49
CA THR A 34 -7.36 -1.99 -4.97
C THR A 34 -6.27 -2.46 -4.01
N VAL A 35 -5.00 -2.21 -4.35
CA VAL A 35 -3.86 -2.57 -3.47
C VAL A 35 -3.90 -1.77 -2.18
N ILE A 36 -4.16 -0.48 -2.26
CA ILE A 36 -4.25 0.38 -1.06
C ILE A 36 -5.40 -0.10 -0.16
N ASN A 37 -6.58 -0.37 -0.71
CA ASN A 37 -7.72 -0.85 0.07
C ASN A 37 -7.45 -2.21 0.74
N GLN A 38 -6.73 -3.12 0.05
CA GLN A 38 -6.33 -4.39 0.65
C GLN A 38 -5.31 -4.20 1.78
N PHE A 39 -4.31 -3.35 1.56
CA PHE A 39 -3.28 -3.02 2.55
C PHE A 39 -3.86 -2.29 3.77
N ALA A 40 -4.82 -1.39 3.54
CA ALA A 40 -5.49 -0.61 4.56
C ALA A 40 -6.25 -1.45 5.59
N LYS A 41 -6.69 -2.67 5.23
CA LYS A 41 -7.34 -3.61 6.16
C LYS A 41 -6.46 -3.98 7.36
N ASN A 42 -5.14 -3.79 7.26
CA ASN A 42 -4.21 -4.05 8.35
C ASN A 42 -4.12 -2.88 9.35
N PHE A 43 -4.87 -1.80 9.16
CA PHE A 43 -4.86 -0.62 10.01
C PHE A 43 -6.24 -0.39 10.61
N GLU A 44 -6.30 -0.04 11.89
CA GLU A 44 -7.56 0.30 12.58
C GLU A 44 -8.22 1.57 12.03
N GLN A 45 -7.41 2.46 11.42
CA GLN A 45 -7.87 3.72 10.85
C GLN A 45 -7.42 3.85 9.39
N TYR A 46 -8.41 3.99 8.51
CA TYR A 46 -8.26 4.30 7.10
C TYR A 46 -9.47 5.14 6.66
N ILE A 47 -9.21 6.37 6.19
CA ILE A 47 -10.22 7.37 5.79
C ILE A 47 -10.14 7.57 4.28
#